data_AF-S9NWT6-F1
#
_entry.id   AF-S9NWT6-F1
#
_cell.length_a   1.000
_cell.length_b   1.000
_cell.length_c   1.000
_cell.angle_alpha   90.00
_cell.angle_beta   90.00
_cell.angle_gamma   90.00
#
_symmetry.space_group_name_H-M   'P 1'
#
loop_
_entity.id
_entity.type
_entity.pdbx_description
1 polymer ?
#
loop_
_entity_poly.entity_id
_entity_poly.type
_entity_poly.pdbx_seq_one_letter_code
_entity_poly.pdbx_strand_id
1 'polypeptide(L)'
;MSARQEIRDAIAEARRSPDKEPFDIQKFRQVYDVTADIGESPLTTRTVEEYEEQYYLLATEVKTLQEFAEYRRELVEHDAG
;
A
#
# COMPACT_ATOMS: atom_id res chain seq x y z
N MET A 1 5.32 18.37 15.90
CA MET A 1 4.56 17.18 15.48
C MET A 1 5.57 16.09 15.18
N SER A 2 5.26 14.82 15.43
CA SER A 2 6.16 13.72 15.07
C SER A 2 5.97 13.39 13.59
N ALA A 3 7.03 13.01 12.86
CA ALA A 3 6.95 12.63 11.44
C ALA A 3 5.87 11.55 11.17
N ARG A 4 5.64 10.63 12.11
CA ARG A 4 4.59 9.60 12.01
C ARG A 4 3.16 10.13 12.20
N GLN A 5 2.98 11.29 12.82
CA GLN A 5 1.68 11.95 12.84
C GLN A 5 1.39 12.58 11.48
N GLU A 6 2.38 13.24 10.88
CA GLU A 6 2.24 13.90 9.57
C GLU A 6 1.90 12.91 8.46
N ILE A 7 2.51 11.72 8.47
CA ILE A 7 2.16 10.63 7.54
C ILE A 7 0.71 10.17 7.72
N ARG A 8 0.26 9.97 8.96
CA ARG A 8 -1.12 9.56 9.23
C ARG A 8 -2.14 10.61 8.80
N ASP A 9 -1.83 11.89 9.01
CA ASP A 9 -2.68 12.99 8.57
C ASP A 9 -2.73 13.07 7.04
N ALA A 10 -1.60 12.87 6.34
CA ALA A 10 -1.55 12.81 4.89
C ALA A 10 -2.36 11.64 4.32
N ILE A 11 -2.26 10.44 4.92
CA ILE A 11 -3.08 9.28 4.55
C ILE A 11 -4.57 9.58 4.78
N ALA A 12 -4.92 10.20 5.91
CA ALA A 12 -6.30 10.53 6.24
C ALA A 12 -6.92 11.51 5.23
N GLU A 13 -6.12 12.43 4.69
CA GLU A 13 -6.57 13.33 3.62
C GLU A 13 -6.69 12.58 2.29
N ALA A 14 -5.69 11.78 1.91
CA ALA A 14 -5.71 11.00 0.66
C ALA A 14 -6.87 10.00 0.61
N ARG A 15 -7.26 9.41 1.75
CA ARG A 15 -8.44 8.54 1.91
C ARG A 15 -9.76 9.22 1.56
N ARG A 16 -9.84 10.56 1.57
CA ARG A 16 -11.05 11.32 1.21
C ARG A 16 -11.20 11.51 -0.30
N SER A 17 -10.21 11.12 -1.09
CA SER A 17 -10.30 11.18 -2.55
C SER A 17 -11.46 10.29 -3.04
N PRO A 18 -12.48 10.85 -3.69
CA PRO A 18 -13.65 10.07 -4.13
C PRO A 18 -13.32 9.11 -5.28
N ASP A 19 -12.21 9.34 -5.98
CA ASP A 19 -11.84 8.62 -7.20
C ASP A 19 -10.84 7.48 -6.96
N LYS A 20 -10.47 7.23 -5.70
CA LYS A 20 -9.51 6.18 -5.30
C LYS A 20 -10.17 5.20 -4.36
N GLU A 21 -10.06 3.91 -4.68
CA GLU A 21 -10.58 2.83 -3.85
C GLU A 21 -9.95 2.89 -2.43
N PRO A 22 -10.75 2.76 -1.36
CA PRO A 22 -10.22 2.66 0.00
C PRO A 22 -9.27 1.47 0.18
N PHE A 23 -8.12 1.69 0.81
CA PHE A 23 -7.17 0.62 1.08
C PHE A 23 -7.74 -0.43 2.04
N ASP A 24 -7.63 -1.71 1.66
CA ASP A 24 -8.03 -2.85 2.47
C ASP A 24 -7.03 -4.00 2.26
N ILE A 25 -6.22 -4.28 3.28
CA ILE A 25 -5.20 -5.34 3.23
C ILE A 25 -5.80 -6.73 3.00
N GLN A 26 -7.03 -6.99 3.47
CA GLN A 26 -7.70 -8.29 3.32
C GLN A 26 -8.20 -8.50 1.90
N LYS A 27 -8.54 -7.44 1.17
CA LYS A 27 -8.81 -7.49 -0.27
C LYS A 27 -7.51 -7.54 -1.07
N PHE A 28 -6.53 -6.71 -0.70
CA PHE A 28 -5.25 -6.65 -1.40
C PHE A 28 -4.54 -8.01 -1.45
N ARG A 29 -4.52 -8.76 -0.34
CA ARG A 29 -3.94 -10.11 -0.29
C ARG A 29 -4.63 -11.16 -1.17
N GLN A 30 -5.81 -10.86 -1.73
CA GLN A 30 -6.50 -11.75 -2.66
C GLN A 30 -5.97 -11.58 -4.09
N VAL A 31 -5.39 -10.42 -4.39
CA VAL A 31 -4.88 -10.06 -5.72
C VAL A 31 -3.36 -9.94 -5.76
N TYR A 32 -2.71 -9.81 -4.60
CA TYR A 32 -1.26 -9.71 -4.47
C TYR A 32 -0.74 -10.67 -3.41
N ASP A 33 0.36 -11.38 -3.72
CA ASP A 33 1.03 -12.25 -2.75
C ASP A 33 1.93 -11.41 -1.82
N VAL A 34 1.33 -10.92 -0.73
CA VAL A 34 2.06 -10.16 0.29
C VAL A 34 3.17 -10.97 0.97
N THR A 35 3.16 -12.31 0.88
CA THR A 35 4.22 -13.16 1.44
C THR A 35 5.49 -13.09 0.61
N ALA A 36 5.40 -12.73 -0.66
CA ALA A 36 6.57 -12.45 -1.50
C ALA A 36 7.38 -11.25 -0.97
N ASP A 37 6.71 -10.29 -0.31
CA ASP A 37 7.35 -9.07 0.20
C ASP A 37 7.84 -9.20 1.64
N ILE A 38 7.08 -9.89 2.51
CA ILE A 38 7.35 -9.95 3.96
C ILE A 38 7.87 -11.33 4.42
N GLY A 39 7.93 -12.31 3.51
CA GLY A 39 8.26 -13.70 3.82
C GLY A 39 7.27 -14.34 4.79
N GLU A 40 7.79 -15.06 5.78
CA GLU A 40 7.00 -15.72 6.84
C GLU A 40 6.58 -14.75 7.97
N SER A 41 6.89 -13.45 7.85
CA SER A 41 6.55 -12.47 8.87
C SER A 41 5.03 -12.29 8.98
N PRO A 42 4.47 -12.16 10.19
CA PRO A 42 3.05 -11.91 10.35
C PRO A 42 2.67 -10.51 9.85
N LEU A 43 1.46 -10.37 9.28
CA LEU A 43 0.87 -9.06 8.99
C LEU A 43 0.59 -8.32 10.29
N THR A 44 1.50 -7.44 10.68
CA THR A 44 1.34 -6.55 11.84
C THR A 44 0.63 -5.25 11.45
N THR A 45 0.07 -4.52 12.41
CA THR A 45 -0.49 -3.18 12.18
C THR A 45 0.51 -2.27 11.48
N ARG A 46 1.80 -2.35 11.84
CA ARG A 46 2.86 -1.56 11.22
C ARG A 46 3.03 -1.90 9.74
N THR A 47 3.04 -3.19 9.40
CA THR A 47 3.15 -3.65 8.00
C THR A 47 1.95 -3.18 7.18
N VAL A 48 0.74 -3.23 7.75
CA VAL A 48 -0.47 -2.73 7.10
C VAL A 48 -0.37 -1.22 6.86
N GLU A 49 0.08 -0.45 7.85
CA GLU A 49 0.32 0.99 7.70
C GLU A 49 1.34 1.29 6.60
N GLU A 50 2.40 0.49 6.47
CA GLU A 50 3.42 0.65 5.44
C GLU A 50 2.85 0.39 4.03
N TYR A 51 2.00 -0.62 3.83
CA TYR A 51 1.33 -0.80 2.54
C TYR A 51 0.35 0.33 2.23
N GLU A 52 -0.39 0.78 3.25
CA GLU A 52 -1.34 1.86 3.10
C GLU A 52 -0.65 3.19 2.73
N GLU A 53 0.47 3.49 3.38
CA GLU A 53 1.32 4.63 3.07
C GLU A 53 1.78 4.59 1.61
N GLN A 54 2.24 3.43 1.15
CA GLN A 54 2.70 3.25 -0.22
C GLN A 54 1.56 3.41 -1.23
N TYR A 55 0.37 2.86 -0.93
CA TYR A 55 -0.80 2.97 -1.78
C TYR A 55 -1.26 4.43 -1.93
N TYR A 56 -1.32 5.20 -0.84
CA TYR A 56 -1.84 6.57 -0.88
C TYR A 56 -0.80 7.63 -1.24
N LEU A 57 0.42 7.51 -0.74
CA LEU A 57 1.43 8.58 -0.82
C LEU A 57 2.50 8.34 -1.90
N LEU A 58 2.82 7.09 -2.23
CA LEU A 58 3.84 6.78 -3.24
C LEU A 58 3.21 6.46 -4.60
N ALA A 59 2.24 5.53 -4.63
CA ALA A 59 1.51 5.14 -5.83
C ALA A 59 0.31 6.06 -6.06
N THR A 60 0.56 7.36 -6.20
CA THR A 60 -0.50 8.39 -6.28
C THR A 60 -1.37 8.27 -7.53
N GLU A 61 -0.81 7.76 -8.63
CA GLU A 61 -1.52 7.57 -9.91
C GLU A 61 -2.43 6.33 -9.93
N VAL A 62 -2.18 5.37 -9.04
CA VAL A 62 -2.98 4.16 -8.87
C VAL A 62 -4.31 4.50 -8.21
N LYS A 63 -5.42 3.96 -8.72
CA LYS A 63 -6.78 4.23 -8.21
C LYS A 63 -7.44 3.02 -7.57
N THR A 64 -6.96 1.81 -7.85
CA THR A 64 -7.54 0.56 -7.33
C THR A 64 -6.50 -0.34 -6.69
N LEU A 65 -6.95 -1.26 -5.84
CA LEU A 65 -6.08 -2.28 -5.24
C LEU A 65 -5.48 -3.24 -6.29
N GLN A 66 -6.16 -3.45 -7.41
CA GLN A 66 -5.66 -4.27 -8.50
C GLN A 66 -4.51 -3.58 -9.24
N GLU A 67 -4.69 -2.32 -9.62
CA GLU A 67 -3.61 -1.51 -10.21
C GLU A 67 -2.42 -1.39 -9.24
N PHE A 68 -2.68 -1.33 -7.93
CA PHE A 68 -1.61 -1.34 -6.94
C PHE A 68 -0.84 -2.66 -6.91
N ALA A 69 -1.53 -3.80 -7.05
CA ALA A 69 -0.90 -5.11 -7.12
C ALA A 69 0.00 -5.22 -8.36
N GLU A 70 -0.45 -4.68 -9.49
CA GLU A 70 0.33 -4.63 -10.73
C GLU A 70 1.57 -3.75 -10.56
N TYR A 71 1.41 -2.53 -10.04
CA TYR A 71 2.52 -1.63 -9.70
C TYR A 71 3.57 -2.30 -8.81
N ARG A 72 3.15 -3.08 -7.80
CA ARG A 72 4.06 -3.80 -6.91
C ARG A 72 4.83 -4.91 -7.61
N ARG A 73 4.18 -5.68 -8.48
CA ARG A 73 4.87 -6.73 -9.26
C ARG A 73 5.93 -6.14 -10.17
N GLU A 74 5.62 -5.02 -10.84
CA GLU A 74 6.58 -4.31 -11.68
C GLU A 74 7.81 -3.87 -10.87
N LEU A 75 7.62 -3.29 -9.68
CA LEU A 75 8.75 -2.92 -8.81
C LEU A 75 9.62 -4.11 -8.44
N VAL A 76 9.02 -5.24 -8.05
CA VAL A 76 9.77 -6.46 -7.70
C VAL A 76 10.52 -7.03 -8.89
N GLU A 77 9.93 -7.04 -10.08
CA GLU A 77 10.58 -7.49 -11.31
C GLU A 77 11.75 -6.58 -11.71
N HIS A 78 11.61 -5.26 -11.52
CA HIS A 78 12.65 -4.28 -11.83
C HIS A 78 13.81 -4.26 -10.82
N ASP A 79 13.56 -4.49 -9.53
CA ASP A 79 14.61 -4.60 -8.50
C ASP A 79 15.36 -5.94 -8.55
N ALA A 80 14.81 -6.96 -9.21
CA ALA A 80 15.44 -8.28 -9.38
C ALA A 80 16.37 -8.39 -10.61
N GLY A 81 16.54 -7.30 -11.38
CA GLY A 81 17.40 -7.22 -12.59
C GLY A 81 18.66 -6.38 -12.38
#